data_AF-A0A498LVX8-F1
#
_entry.id   AF-A0A498LVX8-F1
#
_cell.length_a   1.000
_cell.length_b   1.000
_cell.length_c   1.000
_cell.angle_alpha   90.00
_cell.angle_beta   90.00
_cell.angle_gamma   90.00
#
_symmetry.space_group_name_H-M   'P 1'
#
loop_
_entity.id
_entity.type
_entity.pdbx_description
1 polymer ?
#
loop_
_entity_poly.entity_id
_entity_poly.type
_entity_poly.pdbx_seq_one_letter_code
_entity_poly.pdbx_strand_id
1 'polypeptide(L)'
;MKSAKMTATSLTVVLLVLGHATAQSSFKKNLATPKPAKPAQCCDEVRSLKVQVASLTSILEEMSRKQESDLMKVVRQMMELEKLNQQHEARVTEAESKYSEIYNQIEIMQLQAAQSAPQQSTSDAIYDCASLYHKNYKISGEYKLPKDDFLGTPELNVFCDMENNGGGWTVIQRRKDWEGETRYAEYGFFTVMNEMNSYKLLLANYSGNAGDSLRYHNNTNFSTKNKDNDKCVDNCAELRHGGYWYNCCTDSNLNGVFYRHGLHTKNTDGISWYGWHGPNYSLKRVEMKIRPQTFVP
;
A
#
# COMPACT_ATOMS: atom_id res chain seq x y z
N MET A 1 0.60 11.16 10.69
CA MET A 1 1.65 12.10 10.27
C MET A 1 1.76 12.04 8.74
N LYS A 2 1.71 13.19 8.05
CA LYS A 2 1.68 13.23 6.57
C LYS A 2 3.03 12.76 6.01
N SER A 3 3.03 11.67 5.24
CA SER A 3 4.21 11.16 4.54
C SER A 3 4.56 12.09 3.37
N ALA A 4 5.74 12.67 3.40
CA ALA A 4 6.30 13.42 2.28
C ALA A 4 6.81 12.43 1.23
N LYS A 5 6.15 12.35 0.08
CA LYS A 5 6.66 11.61 -1.09
C LYS A 5 7.83 12.38 -1.68
N MET A 6 9.03 11.82 -1.57
CA MET A 6 10.23 12.33 -2.24
C MET A 6 10.16 11.92 -3.72
N THR A 7 9.82 12.85 -4.60
CA THR A 7 9.85 12.65 -6.04
C THR A 7 11.29 12.74 -6.54
N ALA A 8 11.86 11.60 -6.96
CA ALA A 8 13.14 11.57 -7.66
C ALA A 8 12.98 12.23 -9.03
N THR A 9 13.41 13.49 -9.14
CA THR A 9 13.53 14.18 -10.43
C THR A 9 14.89 13.81 -11.02
N SER A 10 14.86 13.01 -12.09
CA SER A 10 16.05 12.68 -12.87
C SER A 10 16.56 13.95 -13.56
N LEU A 11 17.64 14.55 -13.04
CA LEU A 11 18.34 15.65 -13.71
C LEU A 11 19.17 15.10 -14.87
N THR A 12 18.68 15.28 -16.10
CA THR A 12 19.46 15.07 -17.31
C THR A 12 20.46 16.20 -17.46
N VAL A 13 21.75 15.93 -17.26
CA VAL A 13 22.83 16.89 -17.51
C VAL A 13 23.10 16.92 -19.02
N VAL A 14 22.65 17.98 -19.70
CA VAL A 14 23.02 18.25 -21.10
C VAL A 14 24.35 19.00 -21.11
N LEU A 15 25.43 18.30 -21.49
CA LEU A 15 26.72 18.90 -21.77
C LEU A 15 26.67 19.61 -23.12
N LEU A 16 26.41 20.92 -23.10
CA LEU A 16 26.57 21.81 -24.26
C LEU A 16 28.05 22.18 -24.41
N VAL A 17 28.76 21.47 -25.28
CA VAL A 17 30.08 21.91 -25.76
C VAL A 17 29.87 23.01 -26.80
N LEU A 18 29.96 24.27 -26.38
CA LEU A 18 29.98 25.42 -27.29
C LEU A 18 31.40 25.58 -27.86
N GLY A 19 31.60 25.06 -29.08
CA GLY A 19 32.73 25.41 -29.91
C GLY A 19 32.66 26.89 -30.30
N HIS A 20 33.68 27.67 -29.96
CA HIS A 20 33.78 29.06 -30.39
C HIS A 20 34.16 29.10 -31.87
N ALA A 21 33.25 29.60 -32.70
CA ALA A 21 33.53 30.06 -34.05
C ALA A 21 34.30 31.40 -33.98
N THR A 22 35.39 31.50 -34.74
CA THR A 22 36.12 32.75 -34.93
C THR A 22 35.30 33.73 -35.77
N ALA A 23 34.70 34.73 -35.12
CA ALA A 23 34.08 35.86 -35.81
C ALA A 23 35.13 36.95 -36.11
N GLN A 24 35.54 37.05 -37.38
CA GLN A 24 36.11 38.28 -37.92
C GLN A 24 34.99 39.31 -38.04
N SER A 25 34.98 40.32 -37.17
CA SER A 25 34.18 41.53 -37.39
C SER A 25 35.10 42.73 -37.54
N SER A 26 35.10 43.31 -38.73
CA SER A 26 35.71 44.59 -39.07
C SER A 26 35.02 45.74 -38.34
N PHE A 27 35.68 46.30 -37.31
CA PHE A 27 35.30 47.59 -36.74
C PHE A 27 36.18 48.69 -37.32
N LYS A 28 35.61 49.50 -38.23
CA LYS A 28 36.16 50.84 -38.53
C LYS A 28 35.87 51.73 -37.32
N LYS A 29 36.91 52.14 -36.58
CA LYS A 29 36.83 53.23 -35.61
C LYS A 29 37.70 54.38 -36.08
N ASN A 30 37.08 55.55 -36.19
CA ASN A 30 37.72 56.82 -36.46
C ASN A 30 38.78 57.10 -35.39
N LEU A 31 39.99 57.41 -35.87
CA LEU A 31 41.17 57.68 -35.06
C LEU A 31 41.12 59.14 -34.59
N ALA A 32 40.72 59.37 -33.34
CA ALA A 32 41.14 60.55 -32.60
C ALA A 32 42.35 60.13 -31.74
N THR A 33 43.48 60.78 -31.96
CA THR A 33 44.76 60.50 -31.30
C THR A 33 44.73 60.84 -29.81
N PRO A 34 45.05 59.90 -28.89
CA PRO A 34 45.50 60.25 -27.56
C PRO A 34 47.04 60.36 -27.54
N LYS A 35 47.54 61.30 -26.73
CA LYS A 35 48.97 61.57 -26.47
C LYS A 35 49.74 60.30 -26.01
N PRO A 36 51.05 60.21 -26.26
CA PRO A 36 51.83 59.01 -25.96
C PRO A 36 52.05 58.86 -24.45
N ALA A 37 51.50 57.79 -23.87
CA ALA A 37 51.95 57.26 -22.59
C ALA A 37 53.22 56.40 -22.81
N LYS A 38 54.19 56.49 -21.88
CA LYS A 38 55.50 55.84 -22.00
C LYS A 38 55.39 54.30 -22.00
N PRO A 39 56.09 53.58 -22.88
CA PRO A 39 55.92 52.14 -23.11
C PRO A 39 56.37 51.21 -21.97
N ALA A 40 57.15 51.69 -20.99
CA ALA A 40 57.66 50.84 -19.91
C ALA A 40 56.59 50.52 -18.82
N GLN A 41 55.67 51.45 -18.54
CA GLN A 41 54.76 51.36 -17.39
C GLN A 41 53.55 50.45 -17.63
N CYS A 42 53.09 50.34 -18.88
CA CYS A 42 51.99 49.45 -19.27
C CYS A 42 52.41 47.96 -19.24
N CYS A 43 53.68 47.66 -19.56
CA CYS A 43 54.18 46.29 -19.54
C CYS A 43 54.32 45.74 -18.12
N ASP A 44 54.70 46.57 -17.14
CA ASP A 44 54.85 46.15 -15.75
C ASP A 44 53.49 45.91 -15.06
N GLU A 45 52.48 46.74 -15.34
CA GLU A 45 51.11 46.53 -14.86
C GLU A 45 50.50 45.25 -15.44
N VAL A 46 50.62 45.02 -16.75
CA VAL A 46 50.14 43.78 -17.39
C VAL A 46 50.86 42.54 -16.84
N ARG A 47 52.15 42.65 -16.52
CA ARG A 47 52.92 41.56 -15.90
C ARG A 47 52.45 41.30 -14.46
N SER A 48 52.21 42.35 -13.68
CA SER A 48 51.66 42.27 -12.33
C SER A 48 50.27 41.62 -12.32
N LEU A 49 49.38 42.06 -13.21
CA LEU A 49 48.06 41.46 -13.40
C LEU A 49 48.12 39.99 -13.81
N LYS A 50 49.03 39.60 -14.70
CA LYS A 50 49.22 38.17 -15.07
C LYS A 50 49.63 37.32 -13.86
N VAL A 51 50.49 37.83 -12.98
CA VAL A 51 50.89 37.13 -11.75
C VAL A 51 49.70 37.00 -10.79
N GLN A 52 48.91 38.07 -10.63
CA GLN A 52 47.71 38.03 -9.79
C GLN A 52 46.66 37.04 -10.32
N VAL A 53 46.43 37.03 -11.64
CA VAL A 53 45.51 36.07 -12.27
C VAL A 53 45.99 34.64 -12.06
N ALA A 54 47.28 34.36 -12.28
CA ALA A 54 47.84 33.02 -12.06
C ALA A 54 47.72 32.56 -10.58
N SER A 55 47.94 33.48 -9.63
CA SER A 55 47.76 33.22 -8.20
C SER A 55 46.30 32.90 -7.86
N LEU A 56 45.35 33.70 -8.34
CA LEU A 56 43.91 33.47 -8.14
C LEU A 56 43.43 32.18 -8.80
N THR A 57 43.94 31.83 -9.99
CA THR A 57 43.62 30.56 -10.66
C THR A 57 44.11 29.36 -9.83
N SER A 58 45.32 29.43 -9.28
CA SER A 58 45.85 28.39 -8.39
C SER A 58 44.99 28.21 -7.13
N ILE A 59 44.56 29.31 -6.50
CA ILE A 59 43.69 29.27 -5.32
C ILE A 59 42.33 28.69 -5.67
N LEU A 60 41.76 29.06 -6.81
CA LEU A 60 40.47 28.54 -7.28
C LEU A 60 40.52 27.02 -7.50
N GLU A 61 41.58 26.51 -8.13
CA GLU A 61 41.78 25.06 -8.31
C GLU A 61 41.93 24.33 -6.98
N GLU A 62 42.65 24.92 -6.02
CA GLU A 62 42.81 24.33 -4.68
C GLU A 62 41.50 24.31 -3.89
N MET A 63 40.73 25.40 -3.94
CA MET A 63 39.38 25.45 -3.35
C MET A 63 38.44 24.45 -4.03
N SER A 64 38.49 24.32 -5.36
CA SER A 64 37.67 23.35 -6.10
C SER A 64 37.99 21.91 -5.69
N ARG A 65 39.28 21.54 -5.61
CA ARG A 65 39.70 20.21 -5.15
C ARG A 65 39.26 19.93 -3.71
N LYS A 66 39.36 20.94 -2.83
CA LYS A 66 38.90 20.82 -1.44
C LYS A 66 37.39 20.66 -1.35
N GLN A 67 36.63 21.42 -2.14
CA GLN A 67 35.17 21.31 -2.22
C GLN A 67 34.73 19.92 -2.69
N GLU A 68 35.38 19.34 -3.71
CA GLU A 68 35.11 17.98 -4.17
C GLU A 68 35.42 16.93 -3.09
N SER A 69 36.56 17.04 -2.40
CA SER A 69 36.91 16.16 -1.29
C SER A 69 35.89 16.22 -0.17
N ASP A 70 35.50 17.42 0.25
CA ASP A 70 34.57 17.61 1.35
C ASP A 70 33.15 17.17 0.96
N LEU A 71 32.73 17.38 -0.29
CA LEU A 71 31.48 16.83 -0.82
C LEU A 71 31.48 15.30 -0.78
N MET A 72 32.57 14.64 -1.19
CA MET A 72 32.67 13.17 -1.17
C MET A 72 32.64 12.59 0.25
N LYS A 73 33.15 13.31 1.26
CA LYS A 73 33.02 12.91 2.67
C LYS A 73 31.56 12.95 3.11
N VAL A 74 30.84 14.02 2.78
CA VAL A 74 29.41 14.16 3.11
C VAL A 74 28.58 13.08 2.43
N VAL A 75 28.83 12.80 1.14
CA VAL A 75 28.13 11.72 0.41
C VAL A 75 28.38 10.35 1.06
N ARG A 76 29.62 10.05 1.46
CA ARG A 76 29.94 8.78 2.15
C ARG A 76 29.20 8.67 3.50
N GLN A 77 29.16 9.75 4.28
CA GLN A 77 28.40 9.80 5.53
C GLN A 77 26.90 9.64 5.29
N MET A 78 26.37 10.25 4.23
CA MET A 78 24.97 10.14 3.85
C MET A 78 24.60 8.70 3.47
N MET A 79 25.45 7.99 2.73
CA MET A 79 25.22 6.57 2.38
C MET A 79 25.22 5.66 3.63
N GLU A 80 26.14 5.88 4.57
CA GLU A 80 26.14 5.13 5.83
C GLU A 80 24.91 5.44 6.69
N LEU A 81 24.50 6.71 6.74
CA LEU A 81 23.29 7.12 7.43
C LEU A 81 22.04 6.51 6.80
N GLU A 82 21.97 6.45 5.47
CA GLU A 82 20.85 5.84 4.74
C GLU A 82 20.77 4.34 5.02
N LYS A 83 21.91 3.65 5.01
CA LYS A 83 21.98 2.23 5.38
C LYS A 83 21.52 1.99 6.83
N LEU A 84 21.95 2.85 7.76
CA LEU A 84 21.50 2.77 9.15
C LEU A 84 20.01 3.07 9.28
N ASN A 85 19.49 4.03 8.53
CA ASN A 85 18.07 4.35 8.50
C ASN A 85 17.23 3.16 8.01
N GLN A 86 17.65 2.50 6.92
CA GLN A 86 16.99 1.27 6.43
C GLN A 86 17.00 0.16 7.48
N GLN A 87 18.10 -0.01 8.22
CA GLN A 87 18.16 -0.97 9.32
C GLN A 87 17.21 -0.60 10.47
N HIS A 88 17.11 0.68 10.82
CA HIS A 88 16.16 1.14 11.83
C HIS A 88 14.71 0.93 11.39
N GLU A 89 14.37 1.25 10.14
CA GLU A 89 13.04 1.00 9.58
C GLU A 89 12.66 -0.48 9.65
N ALA A 90 13.56 -1.38 9.23
CA ALA A 90 13.30 -2.82 9.31
C ALA A 90 13.06 -3.30 10.75
N ARG A 91 13.83 -2.79 11.72
CA ARG A 91 13.66 -3.11 13.15
C ARG A 91 12.35 -2.56 13.71
N VAL A 92 11.93 -1.36 13.27
CA VAL A 92 10.65 -0.76 13.67
C VAL A 92 9.50 -1.60 13.14
N THR A 93 9.53 -1.98 11.85
CA THR A 93 8.50 -2.84 11.26
C THR A 93 8.41 -4.20 11.98
N GLU A 94 9.54 -4.80 12.35
CA GLU A 94 9.54 -6.05 13.12
C GLU A 94 8.92 -5.86 14.52
N ALA A 95 9.26 -4.76 15.21
CA ALA A 95 8.71 -4.44 16.52
C ALA A 95 7.20 -4.17 16.46
N GLU A 96 6.74 -3.43 15.44
CA GLU A 96 5.31 -3.19 15.17
C GLU A 96 4.56 -4.49 14.90
N SER A 97 5.14 -5.40 14.11
CA SER A 97 4.55 -6.72 13.86
C SER A 97 4.39 -7.53 15.14
N LYS A 98 5.43 -7.57 16.00
CA LYS A 98 5.38 -8.30 17.29
C LYS A 98 4.40 -7.67 18.26
N TYR A 99 4.39 -6.34 18.35
CA TYR A 99 3.44 -5.60 19.19
C TYR A 99 2.01 -5.90 18.76
N SER A 100 1.77 -5.92 17.45
CA SER A 100 0.48 -6.25 16.88
C SER A 100 0.03 -7.68 17.14
N GLU A 101 0.95 -8.65 17.04
CA GLU A 101 0.66 -10.04 17.38
C GLU A 101 0.28 -10.20 18.86
N ILE A 102 1.01 -9.55 19.76
CA ILE A 102 0.67 -9.49 21.18
C ILE A 102 -0.71 -8.86 21.39
N TYR A 103 -1.01 -7.77 20.70
CA TYR A 103 -2.32 -7.10 20.81
C TYR A 103 -3.46 -8.02 20.36
N ASN A 104 -3.30 -8.72 19.22
CA ASN A 104 -4.29 -9.70 18.76
C ASN A 104 -4.46 -10.85 19.76
N GLN A 105 -3.38 -11.33 20.39
CA GLN A 105 -3.46 -12.36 21.42
C GLN A 105 -4.18 -11.86 22.67
N ILE A 106 -3.94 -10.62 23.08
CA ILE A 106 -4.66 -9.98 24.19
C ILE A 106 -6.15 -9.84 23.83
N GLU A 107 -6.47 -9.41 22.62
CA GLU A 107 -7.85 -9.26 22.15
C GLU A 107 -8.59 -10.60 22.13
N ILE A 108 -7.95 -11.66 21.59
CA ILE A 108 -8.50 -13.03 21.62
C ILE A 108 -8.69 -13.50 23.07
N MET A 109 -7.72 -13.29 23.93
CA MET A 109 -7.77 -13.69 25.34
C MET A 109 -8.84 -12.92 26.13
N GLN A 110 -9.07 -11.64 25.82
CA GLN A 110 -10.14 -10.83 26.41
C GLN A 110 -11.52 -11.24 25.89
N LEU A 111 -11.65 -11.57 24.60
CA LEU A 111 -12.87 -12.14 24.04
C LEU A 111 -13.22 -13.49 24.67
N GLN A 112 -12.21 -14.33 24.92
CA GLN A 112 -12.38 -15.59 25.66
C GLN A 112 -12.75 -15.36 27.13
N ALA A 113 -12.15 -14.35 27.80
CA ALA A 113 -12.50 -13.98 29.16
C ALA A 113 -13.95 -13.47 29.28
N ALA A 114 -14.41 -12.67 28.31
CA ALA A 114 -15.80 -12.21 28.23
C ALA A 114 -16.82 -13.36 28.05
N GLN A 115 -16.41 -14.47 27.44
CA GLN A 115 -17.24 -15.68 27.30
C GLN A 115 -17.31 -16.51 28.59
N SER A 116 -16.35 -16.35 29.52
CA SER A 116 -16.26 -17.08 30.78
C SER A 116 -16.87 -16.34 31.98
N ALA A 117 -17.23 -15.06 31.81
CA ALA A 117 -17.95 -14.30 32.83
C ALA A 117 -19.40 -14.78 32.91
N PRO A 118 -19.99 -14.90 34.13
CA PRO A 118 -21.44 -15.09 34.24
C PRO A 118 -22.13 -13.94 33.52
N GLN A 119 -23.11 -14.25 32.67
CA GLN A 119 -23.88 -13.29 31.86
C GLN A 119 -24.45 -12.15 32.72
N GLN A 120 -23.65 -11.13 32.98
CA GLN A 120 -24.13 -9.80 33.27
C GLN A 120 -24.26 -9.12 31.93
N SER A 121 -25.51 -9.00 31.53
CA SER A 121 -25.98 -8.32 30.35
C SER A 121 -25.21 -7.03 30.07
N THR A 122 -24.36 -7.05 29.06
CA THR A 122 -24.11 -5.89 28.20
C THR A 122 -25.36 -5.68 27.31
N SER A 123 -26.55 -5.56 27.91
CA SER A 123 -27.86 -5.67 27.24
C SER A 123 -28.10 -4.64 26.14
N ASP A 124 -27.28 -3.59 26.06
CA ASP A 124 -27.56 -2.47 25.18
C ASP A 124 -26.64 -2.30 23.99
N ALA A 125 -25.48 -2.94 23.97
CA ALA A 125 -24.52 -2.65 22.94
C ALA A 125 -24.78 -3.46 21.66
N ILE A 126 -25.01 -2.73 20.56
CA ILE A 126 -25.31 -3.28 19.23
C ILE A 126 -24.02 -3.22 18.43
N TYR A 127 -23.37 -4.36 18.22
CA TYR A 127 -22.09 -4.42 17.51
C TYR A 127 -22.23 -5.03 16.11
N ASP A 128 -23.32 -5.75 15.85
CA ASP A 128 -23.54 -6.49 14.62
C ASP A 128 -25.03 -6.76 14.36
N CYS A 129 -25.30 -7.40 13.22
CA CYS A 129 -26.66 -7.79 12.83
C CYS A 129 -27.26 -8.87 13.74
N ALA A 130 -26.45 -9.70 14.41
CA ALA A 130 -26.93 -10.68 15.37
C ALA A 130 -27.51 -10.01 16.62
N SER A 131 -26.83 -8.99 17.14
CA SER A 131 -27.29 -8.15 18.25
C SER A 131 -28.61 -7.44 17.90
N LEU A 132 -28.72 -6.91 16.68
CA LEU A 132 -29.98 -6.34 16.16
C LEU A 132 -31.08 -7.39 16.09
N TYR A 133 -30.76 -8.59 15.62
CA TYR A 133 -31.74 -9.68 15.51
C TYR A 133 -32.32 -10.07 16.87
N HIS A 134 -31.51 -10.14 17.93
CA HIS A 134 -31.98 -10.39 19.30
C HIS A 134 -32.79 -9.23 19.89
N LYS A 135 -32.57 -8.01 19.42
CA LYS A 135 -33.43 -6.85 19.71
C LYS A 135 -34.71 -6.79 18.85
N ASN A 136 -35.06 -7.90 18.20
CA ASN A 136 -36.27 -8.08 17.40
C ASN A 136 -36.33 -7.26 16.10
N TYR A 137 -35.17 -6.84 15.56
CA TYR A 137 -35.09 -6.32 14.19
C TYR A 137 -35.00 -7.51 13.22
N LYS A 138 -36.12 -7.87 12.60
CA LYS A 138 -36.26 -9.10 11.80
C LYS A 138 -36.36 -8.87 10.28
N ILE A 139 -36.28 -7.62 9.82
CA ILE A 139 -36.44 -7.27 8.41
C ILE A 139 -35.05 -7.14 7.78
N SER A 140 -34.81 -7.76 6.62
CA SER A 140 -33.53 -7.57 5.94
C SER A 140 -33.41 -6.14 5.40
N GLY A 141 -32.25 -5.51 5.53
CA GLY A 141 -32.08 -4.13 5.11
C GLY A 141 -30.77 -3.51 5.56
N GLU A 142 -30.63 -2.21 5.27
CA GLU A 142 -29.50 -1.41 5.75
C GLU A 142 -29.76 -0.95 7.19
N TYR A 143 -28.78 -1.18 8.05
CA TYR A 143 -28.78 -0.79 9.45
C TYR A 143 -27.54 0.02 9.76
N LYS A 144 -27.67 0.92 10.72
CA LYS A 144 -26.58 1.74 11.23
C LYS A 144 -26.13 1.19 12.58
N LEU A 145 -24.89 0.71 12.62
CA LEU A 145 -24.24 0.26 13.84
C LEU A 145 -23.55 1.44 14.51
N PRO A 146 -23.71 1.64 15.83
CA PRO A 146 -23.09 2.73 16.56
C PRO A 146 -21.57 2.62 16.54
N LYS A 147 -20.89 3.76 16.74
CA LYS A 147 -19.44 3.77 16.97
C LYS A 147 -19.10 2.95 18.22
N ASP A 148 -17.97 2.27 18.18
CA ASP A 148 -17.40 1.61 19.35
C ASP A 148 -16.10 2.32 19.71
N ASP A 149 -16.14 3.08 20.81
CA ASP A 149 -14.97 3.82 21.31
C ASP A 149 -13.88 2.88 21.86
N PHE A 150 -14.23 1.65 22.26
CA PHE A 150 -13.29 0.64 22.74
C PHE A 150 -12.55 -0.05 21.59
N LEU A 151 -13.28 -0.49 20.56
CA LEU A 151 -12.70 -1.08 19.35
C LEU A 151 -12.16 -0.02 18.37
N GLY A 152 -12.40 1.27 18.64
CA GLY A 152 -12.05 2.38 17.75
C GLY A 152 -12.80 2.34 16.42
N THR A 153 -13.93 1.64 16.35
CA THR A 153 -14.70 1.51 15.12
C THR A 153 -15.63 2.72 14.96
N PRO A 154 -15.68 3.34 13.77
CA PRO A 154 -16.61 4.42 13.52
C PRO A 154 -18.04 3.88 13.48
N GLU A 155 -19.01 4.79 13.39
CA GLU A 155 -20.37 4.42 13.01
C GLU A 155 -20.35 3.78 11.61
N LEU A 156 -20.99 2.61 11.46
CA LEU A 156 -20.96 1.82 10.22
C LEU A 156 -22.37 1.61 9.68
N ASN A 157 -22.54 1.78 8.37
CA ASN A 157 -23.73 1.32 7.67
C ASN A 157 -23.47 -0.08 7.12
N VAL A 158 -24.26 -1.06 7.55
CA VAL A 158 -24.14 -2.47 7.14
C VAL A 158 -25.46 -2.95 6.57
N PHE A 159 -25.41 -3.93 5.67
CA PHE A 159 -26.61 -4.66 5.29
C PHE A 159 -26.76 -5.88 6.20
N CYS A 160 -27.90 -5.96 6.90
CA CYS A 160 -28.27 -7.12 7.68
C CYS A 160 -29.23 -8.01 6.89
N ASP A 161 -28.84 -9.27 6.73
CA ASP A 161 -29.72 -10.33 6.24
C ASP A 161 -30.35 -11.02 7.46
N MET A 162 -31.62 -10.68 7.70
CA MET A 162 -32.39 -11.11 8.87
C MET A 162 -33.32 -12.30 8.54
N GLU A 163 -33.38 -12.72 7.28
CA GLU A 163 -34.36 -13.71 6.82
C GLU A 163 -33.70 -15.04 6.45
N ASN A 164 -32.54 -15.03 5.80
CA ASN A 164 -31.93 -16.26 5.32
C ASN A 164 -31.25 -17.03 6.47
N ASN A 165 -31.49 -18.35 6.52
CA ASN A 165 -30.87 -19.29 7.47
C ASN A 165 -30.91 -18.82 8.93
N GLY A 166 -32.08 -18.32 9.37
CA GLY A 166 -32.31 -17.86 10.76
C GLY A 166 -31.86 -16.43 11.04
N GLY A 167 -31.41 -15.68 10.03
CA GLY A 167 -31.12 -14.25 10.15
C GLY A 167 -29.88 -13.91 10.98
N GLY A 168 -29.72 -12.63 11.30
CA GLY A 168 -28.62 -12.11 12.10
C GLY A 168 -27.28 -12.03 11.34
N TRP A 169 -27.29 -12.05 10.01
CA TRP A 169 -26.07 -12.02 9.20
C TRP A 169 -25.64 -10.59 8.87
N THR A 170 -24.38 -10.26 9.16
CA THR A 170 -23.74 -9.02 8.69
C THR A 170 -23.06 -9.28 7.35
N VAL A 171 -23.50 -8.60 6.28
CA VAL A 171 -22.92 -8.75 4.95
C VAL A 171 -21.67 -7.87 4.82
N ILE A 172 -20.53 -8.47 4.47
CA ILE A 172 -19.22 -7.80 4.34
C ILE A 172 -18.77 -7.65 2.88
N GLN A 173 -19.34 -8.42 1.96
CA GLN A 173 -19.12 -8.26 0.52
C GLN A 173 -20.38 -8.73 -0.22
N ARG A 174 -20.83 -7.97 -1.23
CA ARG A 174 -21.95 -8.37 -2.09
C ARG A 174 -21.70 -7.92 -3.53
N ARG A 175 -21.94 -8.81 -4.49
CA ARG A 175 -22.08 -8.54 -5.93
C ARG A 175 -23.39 -9.18 -6.38
N LYS A 176 -24.26 -8.44 -7.09
CA LYS A 176 -25.61 -8.93 -7.47
C LYS A 176 -25.88 -8.78 -8.96
N ASP A 177 -26.36 -9.87 -9.56
CA ASP A 177 -27.12 -9.92 -10.82
C ASP A 177 -28.06 -11.18 -10.79
N TRP A 178 -28.99 -11.36 -11.74
CA TRP A 178 -30.14 -12.32 -11.78
C TRP A 178 -29.86 -13.86 -11.83
N GLU A 179 -30.94 -14.67 -11.71
CA GLU A 179 -31.12 -16.15 -11.56
C GLU A 179 -30.05 -17.16 -12.05
N GLY A 180 -29.93 -18.28 -11.30
CA GLY A 180 -29.07 -19.45 -11.57
C GLY A 180 -28.94 -20.40 -10.36
N GLU A 181 -28.17 -21.48 -10.52
CA GLU A 181 -27.80 -22.40 -9.43
C GLU A 181 -27.00 -21.68 -8.33
N THR A 182 -27.28 -22.01 -7.06
CA THR A 182 -26.59 -21.41 -5.91
C THR A 182 -25.80 -22.46 -5.13
N ARG A 183 -24.62 -22.09 -4.65
CA ARG A 183 -23.79 -22.90 -3.77
C ARG A 183 -23.28 -22.06 -2.61
N TYR A 184 -22.89 -22.72 -1.53
CA TYR A 184 -22.34 -22.07 -0.35
C TYR A 184 -21.07 -22.76 0.14
N ALA A 185 -20.21 -21.94 0.76
CA ALA A 185 -19.05 -22.35 1.53
C ALA A 185 -19.14 -21.63 2.88
N GLU A 186 -19.10 -22.40 3.96
CA GLU A 186 -19.17 -21.89 5.33
C GLU A 186 -17.90 -22.29 6.09
N TYR A 187 -17.38 -21.38 6.89
CA TYR A 187 -16.19 -21.58 7.70
C TYR A 187 -16.57 -21.31 9.16
N GLY A 188 -16.52 -22.34 10.00
CA GLY A 188 -16.89 -22.22 11.42
C GLY A 188 -15.94 -21.31 12.21
N PHE A 189 -14.74 -21.06 11.69
CA PHE A 189 -13.82 -20.04 12.19
C PHE A 189 -13.38 -19.14 11.04
N PHE A 190 -13.61 -17.84 11.16
CA PHE A 190 -13.20 -16.81 10.22
C PHE A 190 -12.69 -15.61 11.03
N THR A 191 -11.44 -15.22 10.83
CA THR A 191 -10.92 -13.98 11.40
C THR A 191 -9.97 -13.29 10.43
N VAL A 192 -9.95 -11.96 10.53
CA VAL A 192 -9.10 -11.07 9.76
C VAL A 192 -8.27 -10.29 10.78
N MET A 193 -6.95 -10.38 10.67
CA MET A 193 -6.04 -9.67 11.57
C MET A 193 -6.08 -8.15 11.30
N ASN A 194 -5.43 -7.36 12.16
CA ASN A 194 -5.36 -5.92 11.98
C ASN A 194 -4.43 -5.47 10.83
N GLU A 195 -4.35 -4.15 10.61
CA GLU A 195 -3.57 -3.52 9.53
C GLU A 195 -2.06 -3.81 9.62
N MET A 196 -1.50 -3.81 10.83
CA MET A 196 -0.08 -4.12 11.05
C MET A 196 0.27 -5.56 10.61
N ASN A 197 -0.69 -6.48 10.71
CA ASN A 197 -0.59 -7.85 10.19
C ASN A 197 -1.11 -7.97 8.75
N SER A 198 -1.23 -6.86 8.03
CA SER A 198 -1.72 -6.80 6.65
C SER A 198 -3.02 -7.54 6.43
N TYR A 199 -3.95 -7.42 7.39
CA TYR A 199 -5.28 -8.03 7.35
C TYR A 199 -5.26 -9.54 7.05
N LYS A 200 -4.27 -10.26 7.58
CA LYS A 200 -4.11 -11.69 7.38
C LYS A 200 -5.39 -12.48 7.66
N LEU A 201 -5.73 -13.39 6.76
CA LEU A 201 -6.90 -14.27 6.89
C LEU A 201 -6.55 -15.55 7.64
N LEU A 202 -7.38 -15.93 8.61
CA LEU A 202 -7.36 -17.26 9.22
C LEU A 202 -8.74 -17.92 9.12
N LEU A 203 -8.73 -19.19 8.74
CA LEU A 203 -9.93 -20.01 8.51
C LEU A 203 -9.80 -21.39 9.13
N ALA A 204 -10.92 -21.93 9.60
CA ALA A 204 -11.05 -23.35 9.93
C ALA A 204 -12.50 -23.84 9.79
N ASN A 205 -12.67 -25.16 9.88
CA ASN A 205 -13.97 -25.84 9.91
C ASN A 205 -14.84 -25.54 8.67
N TYR A 206 -14.31 -25.84 7.48
CA TYR A 206 -15.07 -25.73 6.24
C TYR A 206 -16.26 -26.70 6.22
N SER A 207 -17.39 -26.21 5.73
CA SER A 207 -18.53 -27.02 5.30
C SER A 207 -19.22 -26.38 4.09
N GLY A 208 -20.04 -27.15 3.38
CA GLY A 208 -20.81 -26.65 2.24
C GLY A 208 -20.53 -27.40 0.94
N ASN A 209 -21.20 -26.95 -0.12
CA ASN A 209 -21.26 -27.66 -1.40
C ASN A 209 -20.55 -26.91 -2.55
N ALA A 210 -19.96 -25.75 -2.31
CA ALA A 210 -19.22 -24.97 -3.32
C ALA A 210 -17.81 -25.51 -3.63
N GLY A 211 -17.30 -26.43 -2.81
CA GLY A 211 -15.89 -26.82 -2.81
C GLY A 211 -15.03 -25.79 -2.08
N ASP A 212 -13.99 -26.23 -1.39
CA ASP A 212 -13.21 -25.39 -0.47
C ASP A 212 -12.11 -24.58 -1.17
N SER A 213 -12.52 -23.55 -1.92
CA SER A 213 -11.59 -22.70 -2.69
C SER A 213 -10.93 -21.60 -1.86
N LEU A 214 -11.41 -21.32 -0.63
CA LEU A 214 -10.81 -20.30 0.24
C LEU A 214 -9.69 -20.87 1.14
N ARG A 215 -9.64 -22.19 1.35
CA ARG A 215 -8.57 -22.82 2.14
C ARG A 215 -7.16 -22.53 1.62
N TYR A 216 -6.98 -22.41 0.31
CA TYR A 216 -5.69 -22.03 -0.28
C TYR A 216 -5.20 -20.63 0.14
N HIS A 217 -6.14 -19.79 0.60
CA HIS A 217 -5.90 -18.44 1.09
C HIS A 217 -5.73 -18.38 2.62
N ASN A 218 -5.82 -19.51 3.33
CA ASN A 218 -5.62 -19.53 4.77
C ASN A 218 -4.18 -19.14 5.14
N ASN A 219 -4.02 -18.31 6.17
CA ASN A 219 -2.73 -17.79 6.62
C ASN A 219 -1.95 -17.06 5.50
N THR A 220 -2.66 -16.20 4.76
CA THR A 220 -2.10 -15.29 3.75
C THR A 220 -2.50 -13.85 4.07
N ASN A 221 -1.64 -12.91 3.70
CA ASN A 221 -1.87 -11.49 3.92
C ASN A 221 -2.76 -10.92 2.81
N PHE A 222 -3.48 -9.85 3.11
CA PHE A 222 -4.29 -9.16 2.11
C PHE A 222 -3.38 -8.32 1.21
N SER A 223 -3.49 -8.51 -0.10
CA SER A 223 -2.72 -7.79 -1.11
C SER A 223 -3.63 -6.94 -1.97
N THR A 224 -3.12 -5.78 -2.38
CA THR A 224 -3.78 -4.84 -3.29
C THR A 224 -2.81 -4.43 -4.39
N LYS A 225 -3.31 -3.82 -5.46
CA LYS A 225 -2.47 -3.38 -6.59
C LYS A 225 -1.25 -2.54 -6.15
N ASN A 226 -1.39 -1.77 -5.08
CA ASN A 226 -0.36 -0.86 -4.56
C ASN A 226 0.42 -1.40 -3.34
N LYS A 227 0.05 -2.56 -2.79
CA LYS A 227 0.74 -3.18 -1.66
C LYS A 227 0.73 -4.69 -1.85
N ASP A 228 1.86 -5.19 -2.34
CA ASP A 228 2.07 -6.61 -2.57
C ASP A 228 2.51 -7.29 -1.26
N ASN A 229 1.64 -8.12 -0.71
CA ASN A 229 1.90 -8.97 0.45
C ASN A 229 1.69 -10.46 0.12
N ASP A 230 1.62 -10.81 -1.17
CA ASP A 230 1.36 -12.18 -1.60
C ASP A 230 2.64 -13.04 -1.55
N LYS A 231 2.52 -14.34 -1.83
CA LYS A 231 3.64 -15.30 -1.72
C LYS A 231 4.28 -15.59 -3.08
N CYS A 232 3.90 -14.86 -4.10
CA CYS A 232 4.31 -15.05 -5.48
C CYS A 232 5.46 -14.10 -5.83
N VAL A 233 6.13 -14.34 -6.97
CA VAL A 233 7.16 -13.41 -7.47
C VAL A 233 6.52 -12.22 -8.19
N ASP A 234 5.43 -12.49 -8.91
CA ASP A 234 4.62 -11.47 -9.58
C ASP A 234 3.52 -10.95 -8.66
N ASN A 235 3.12 -9.68 -8.81
CA ASN A 235 2.04 -9.09 -8.04
C ASN A 235 0.68 -9.66 -8.45
N CYS A 236 0.14 -10.56 -7.62
CA CYS A 236 -1.13 -11.23 -7.91
C CYS A 236 -2.30 -10.24 -7.93
N ALA A 237 -2.29 -9.20 -7.10
CA ALA A 237 -3.37 -8.21 -7.09
C ALA A 237 -3.43 -7.41 -8.40
N GLU A 238 -2.28 -7.18 -9.04
CA GLU A 238 -2.23 -6.60 -10.37
C GLU A 238 -2.76 -7.55 -11.45
N LEU A 239 -2.35 -8.83 -11.40
CA LEU A 239 -2.75 -9.85 -12.38
C LEU A 239 -4.23 -10.27 -12.27
N ARG A 240 -4.79 -10.25 -11.06
CA ARG A 240 -6.16 -10.72 -10.76
C ARG A 240 -7.16 -9.59 -10.57
N HIS A 241 -6.70 -8.34 -10.68
CA HIS A 241 -7.53 -7.13 -10.71
C HIS A 241 -8.50 -7.00 -9.51
N GLY A 242 -8.06 -7.42 -8.33
CA GLY A 242 -8.84 -7.35 -7.10
C GLY A 242 -7.94 -7.24 -5.87
N GLY A 243 -8.46 -6.71 -4.77
CA GLY A 243 -7.82 -6.84 -3.45
C GLY A 243 -8.25 -8.14 -2.81
N TYR A 244 -7.31 -9.02 -2.47
CA TYR A 244 -7.63 -10.34 -1.93
C TYR A 244 -6.47 -10.92 -1.12
N TRP A 245 -6.75 -11.98 -0.37
CA TRP A 245 -5.75 -12.75 0.37
C TRP A 245 -4.98 -13.67 -0.58
N TYR A 246 -4.18 -13.11 -1.48
CA TYR A 246 -3.49 -13.90 -2.49
C TYR A 246 -2.37 -14.75 -1.88
N ASN A 247 -2.23 -15.97 -2.42
CA ASN A 247 -1.11 -16.86 -2.14
C ASN A 247 -0.17 -16.82 -3.37
N CYS A 248 -0.22 -17.80 -4.27
CA CYS A 248 0.49 -17.73 -5.55
C CYS A 248 -0.29 -18.42 -6.70
N CYS A 249 -1.37 -17.83 -7.25
CA CYS A 249 -2.01 -16.60 -6.78
C CYS A 249 -3.31 -16.88 -6.04
N THR A 250 -4.21 -17.67 -6.62
CA THR A 250 -5.59 -17.75 -6.13
C THR A 250 -6.30 -19.01 -6.61
N ASP A 251 -7.11 -19.59 -5.72
CA ASP A 251 -8.18 -20.55 -6.05
C ASP A 251 -9.57 -19.89 -5.96
N SER A 252 -9.66 -18.67 -5.42
CA SER A 252 -10.87 -17.86 -5.38
C SER A 252 -10.55 -16.37 -5.45
N ASN A 253 -11.35 -15.62 -6.20
CA ASN A 253 -11.19 -14.17 -6.32
C ASN A 253 -12.56 -13.50 -6.36
N LEU A 254 -13.23 -13.44 -5.20
CA LEU A 254 -14.58 -12.85 -5.13
C LEU A 254 -14.60 -11.33 -5.41
N ASN A 255 -13.42 -10.69 -5.39
CA ASN A 255 -13.22 -9.27 -5.67
C ASN A 255 -12.68 -9.00 -7.09
N GLY A 256 -12.66 -10.01 -7.96
CA GLY A 256 -12.16 -9.90 -9.32
C GLY A 256 -13.10 -9.16 -10.29
N VAL A 257 -12.69 -9.17 -11.56
CA VAL A 257 -13.40 -8.56 -12.69
C VAL A 257 -14.76 -9.24 -12.88
N PHE A 258 -15.80 -8.44 -13.04
CA PHE A 258 -17.12 -8.97 -13.38
C PHE A 258 -17.23 -9.18 -14.89
N TYR A 259 -17.26 -10.44 -15.32
CA TYR A 259 -17.56 -10.80 -16.70
C TYR A 259 -19.04 -11.14 -16.86
N ARG A 260 -19.77 -10.33 -17.64
CA ARG A 260 -21.23 -10.38 -17.78
C ARG A 260 -21.79 -11.74 -18.20
N HIS A 261 -21.04 -12.51 -19.00
CA HIS A 261 -21.47 -13.81 -19.53
C HIS A 261 -20.89 -15.01 -18.75
N GLY A 262 -20.23 -14.76 -17.62
CA GLY A 262 -19.57 -15.78 -16.82
C GLY A 262 -18.28 -16.27 -17.47
N LEU A 263 -18.37 -16.98 -18.60
CA LEU A 263 -17.20 -17.49 -19.30
C LEU A 263 -16.31 -16.36 -19.84
N HIS A 264 -15.01 -16.47 -19.58
CA HIS A 264 -13.99 -15.54 -20.08
C HIS A 264 -12.67 -16.28 -20.38
N THR A 265 -11.80 -15.66 -21.17
CA THR A 265 -10.49 -16.21 -21.55
C THR A 265 -9.34 -15.74 -20.66
N LYS A 266 -9.65 -14.84 -19.72
CA LYS A 266 -8.69 -14.27 -18.79
C LYS A 266 -8.59 -15.17 -17.57
N ASN A 267 -7.55 -15.98 -17.48
CA ASN A 267 -7.41 -17.03 -16.46
C ASN A 267 -7.46 -16.44 -15.04
N THR A 268 -8.45 -16.80 -14.20
CA THR A 268 -8.63 -16.43 -12.77
C THR A 268 -8.70 -14.95 -12.38
N ASP A 269 -8.78 -13.99 -13.31
CA ASP A 269 -8.96 -12.57 -12.98
C ASP A 269 -10.43 -12.17 -12.71
N GLY A 270 -11.38 -13.03 -13.08
CA GLY A 270 -12.80 -12.83 -12.85
C GLY A 270 -13.23 -13.03 -11.40
N ILE A 271 -14.53 -12.92 -11.13
CA ILE A 271 -15.12 -13.30 -9.84
C ILE A 271 -15.10 -14.82 -9.70
N SER A 272 -13.97 -15.42 -9.33
CA SER A 272 -13.76 -16.87 -9.47
C SER A 272 -13.93 -17.66 -8.17
N TRP A 273 -14.38 -18.91 -8.31
CA TRP A 273 -14.38 -19.93 -7.26
C TRP A 273 -14.04 -21.29 -7.88
N TYR A 274 -12.78 -21.69 -7.74
CA TYR A 274 -12.19 -22.80 -8.50
C TYR A 274 -12.91 -24.13 -8.29
N GLY A 275 -13.26 -24.48 -7.05
CA GLY A 275 -13.94 -25.71 -6.69
C GLY A 275 -15.34 -25.90 -7.29
N TRP A 276 -15.89 -24.86 -7.94
CA TRP A 276 -17.19 -24.94 -8.60
C TRP A 276 -17.10 -24.79 -10.13
N HIS A 277 -16.72 -23.62 -10.63
CA HIS A 277 -16.72 -23.33 -12.08
C HIS A 277 -15.30 -23.22 -12.67
N GLY A 278 -14.27 -23.52 -11.88
CA GLY A 278 -12.89 -23.43 -12.31
C GLY A 278 -12.43 -21.97 -12.56
N PRO A 279 -11.34 -21.80 -13.33
CA PRO A 279 -10.65 -20.52 -13.41
C PRO A 279 -11.19 -19.51 -14.43
N ASN A 280 -11.99 -19.98 -15.40
CA ASN A 280 -12.40 -19.21 -16.58
C ASN A 280 -13.87 -18.80 -16.52
N TYR A 281 -14.42 -18.71 -15.31
CA TYR A 281 -15.80 -18.35 -15.08
C TYR A 281 -15.90 -17.33 -13.96
N SER A 282 -16.50 -16.19 -14.28
CA SER A 282 -16.86 -15.16 -13.33
C SER A 282 -18.27 -15.42 -12.79
N LEU A 283 -18.38 -15.64 -11.49
CA LEU A 283 -19.63 -15.75 -10.80
C LEU A 283 -20.47 -14.49 -10.98
N LYS A 284 -21.76 -14.72 -11.19
CA LYS A 284 -22.75 -13.67 -11.44
C LYS A 284 -23.18 -12.97 -10.15
N ARG A 285 -23.31 -13.72 -9.06
CA ARG A 285 -23.67 -13.24 -7.72
C ARG A 285 -22.75 -13.89 -6.69
N VAL A 286 -22.18 -13.06 -5.81
CA VAL A 286 -21.40 -13.52 -4.65
C VAL A 286 -21.74 -12.67 -3.44
N GLU A 287 -21.83 -13.30 -2.28
CA GLU A 287 -22.07 -12.63 -1.01
C GLU A 287 -21.18 -13.26 0.06
N MET A 288 -20.39 -12.44 0.74
CA MET A 288 -19.69 -12.83 1.98
C MET A 288 -20.42 -12.19 3.14
N LYS A 289 -20.79 -13.00 4.13
CA LYS A 289 -21.50 -12.57 5.33
C LYS A 289 -20.99 -13.33 6.54
N ILE A 290 -21.02 -12.67 7.69
CA ILE A 290 -20.52 -13.18 8.97
C ILE A 290 -21.63 -13.15 10.02
N ARG A 291 -21.54 -14.08 10.97
CA ARG A 291 -22.43 -14.18 12.12
C ARG A 291 -21.68 -14.88 13.26
N PRO A 292 -21.89 -14.51 14.54
CA PRO A 292 -21.26 -15.19 15.66
C PRO A 292 -21.56 -16.69 15.65
N GLN A 293 -20.55 -17.52 15.92
CA GLN A 293 -20.72 -18.98 15.95
C GLN A 293 -21.71 -19.45 17.02
N THR A 294 -21.80 -18.71 18.13
CA THR A 294 -22.72 -18.98 19.25
C THR A 294 -24.13 -18.43 19.03
N PHE A 295 -24.42 -17.84 17.87
CA PHE A 295 -25.72 -17.26 17.58
C PHE A 295 -26.83 -18.31 17.56
N VAL A 296 -27.92 -18.02 18.27
CA VAL A 296 -29.16 -18.79 18.25
C VAL A 296 -30.28 -17.83 17.83
N PRO A 297 -31.05 -18.14 16.77
CA PRO A 297 -32.16 -17.31 16.31
C PRO A 297 -33.27 -17.07 17.35
#